data_AF-A0A962UVV9-F1
#
_entry.id   AF-A0A962UVV9-F1
#
_cell.length_a   1.000
_cell.length_b   1.000
_cell.length_c   1.000
_cell.angle_alpha   90.00
_cell.angle_beta   90.00
_cell.angle_gamma   90.00
#
_symmetry.space_group_name_H-M   'P 1'
#
loop_
_entity.id
_entity.type
_entity.pdbx_description
1 polymer ?
#
loop_
_entity_poly.entity_id
_entity_poly.type
_entity_poly.pdbx_seq_one_letter_code
_entity_poly.pdbx_strand_id
1 'polypeptide(L)'
;MAGSETLTSGEYIKHHLTNLTFGKFPDGHWGIAHSAEDASSMGFSAIHLDSMFWSIALAALFGFYFYKAAQKATAGVPSGLQNFVEMIIDFVNDSVRGSFSGKNDMVAPLALTV
;
A
#
# COMPACT_ATOMS: atom_id res chain seq x y z
N MET A 1 -33.38 -7.33 17.76
CA MET A 1 -33.68 -8.32 16.71
C MET A 1 -32.91 -7.89 15.48
N ALA A 2 -31.79 -8.55 15.17
CA ALA A 2 -31.00 -8.27 13.98
C ALA A 2 -31.66 -9.01 12.81
N GLY A 3 -32.33 -8.28 11.94
CA GLY A 3 -32.97 -8.84 10.75
C GLY A 3 -31.91 -9.42 9.83
N SER A 4 -32.00 -10.73 9.58
CA SER A 4 -31.34 -11.37 8.46
C SER A 4 -31.97 -10.86 7.16
N GLU A 5 -31.58 -9.67 6.71
CA GLU A 5 -31.90 -9.23 5.36
C GLU A 5 -31.16 -10.15 4.39
N THR A 6 -31.91 -10.81 3.52
CA THR A 6 -31.37 -11.63 2.43
C THR A 6 -30.64 -10.70 1.46
N LEU A 7 -29.36 -10.43 1.71
CA LEU A 7 -28.48 -9.71 0.79
C LEU A 7 -28.54 -10.42 -0.57
N THR A 8 -29.14 -9.75 -1.55
CA THR A 8 -29.09 -10.24 -2.92
C THR A 8 -27.64 -10.18 -3.39
N SER A 9 -27.22 -11.10 -4.28
CA SER A 9 -25.86 -11.08 -4.81
C SER A 9 -25.48 -9.72 -5.42
N GLY A 10 -26.46 -9.00 -5.98
CA GLY A 10 -26.26 -7.65 -6.52
C GLY A 10 -25.94 -6.59 -5.45
N GLU A 11 -26.63 -6.61 -4.31
CA GLU A 11 -26.34 -5.71 -3.18
C GLU A 11 -24.99 -6.03 -2.54
N TYR A 12 -24.68 -7.33 -2.41
CA TYR A 12 -23.37 -7.78 -1.92
C TYR A 12 -22.21 -7.25 -2.77
N ILE A 13 -22.32 -7.35 -4.10
CA ILE A 13 -21.31 -6.83 -5.03
C ILE A 13 -21.17 -5.31 -4.87
N LYS A 14 -22.28 -4.57 -4.83
CA LYS A 14 -22.24 -3.12 -4.68
C LYS A 14 -21.59 -2.68 -3.37
N HIS A 15 -21.87 -3.37 -2.26
CA HIS A 15 -21.24 -3.11 -0.97
C HIS A 15 -19.73 -3.40 -0.98
N HIS A 16 -19.27 -4.42 -1.71
CA HIS A 16 -17.83 -4.74 -1.79
C HIS A 16 -17.04 -3.79 -2.71
N LEU A 17 -17.72 -3.02 -3.55
CA LEU A 17 -17.10 -2.03 -4.42
C LEU A 17 -16.98 -0.64 -3.75
N THR A 18 -17.41 -0.51 -2.49
CA THR A 18 -17.31 0.75 -1.72
C THR A 18 -16.14 0.71 -0.73
N ASN A 19 -15.39 1.81 -0.67
CA ASN A 19 -14.28 1.99 0.26
C ASN A 19 -14.72 2.73 1.53
N LEU A 20 -14.02 2.48 2.64
CA LEU A 20 -14.13 3.28 3.86
C LEU A 20 -13.57 4.68 3.61
N THR A 21 -14.45 5.65 3.42
CA THR A 21 -14.07 7.00 2.96
C THR A 21 -14.32 8.04 4.06
N PHE A 22 -13.34 8.88 4.33
CA PHE A 22 -13.43 10.03 5.22
C PHE A 22 -13.28 11.31 4.42
N GLY A 23 -14.17 12.27 4.64
CA GLY A 23 -14.15 13.50 3.87
C GLY A 23 -15.10 14.55 4.41
N LYS A 24 -15.18 15.67 3.68
CA LYS A 24 -16.05 16.78 4.01
C LYS A 24 -17.40 16.61 3.34
N PHE A 25 -18.46 16.56 4.13
CA PHE A 25 -19.82 16.51 3.62
C PHE A 25 -20.25 17.87 3.02
N PRO A 26 -21.27 17.89 2.14
CA PRO A 26 -21.76 19.12 1.50
C PRO A 26 -22.26 20.20 2.48
N ASP A 27 -22.71 19.81 3.66
CA ASP A 27 -23.15 20.68 4.76
C ASP A 27 -21.99 21.25 5.60
N GLY A 28 -20.75 20.86 5.28
CA GLY A 28 -19.53 21.45 5.82
C GLY A 28 -18.87 20.69 6.96
N HIS A 29 -19.49 19.63 7.51
CA HIS A 29 -18.88 18.82 8.55
C HIS A 29 -17.94 17.74 7.97
N TRP A 30 -17.03 17.23 8.79
CA TRP A 30 -16.12 16.15 8.43
C TRP A 30 -16.56 14.85 9.10
N GLY A 31 -16.54 13.76 8.35
CA GLY A 31 -16.94 12.46 8.88
C GLY A 31 -16.67 11.32 7.91
N ILE A 32 -17.06 10.13 8.35
CA ILE A 32 -16.96 8.91 7.55
C ILE A 32 -18.25 8.74 6.74
N ALA A 33 -18.12 8.40 5.46
CA ALA A 33 -19.23 8.10 4.58
C ALA A 33 -19.91 6.80 5.04
N HIS A 34 -21.23 6.81 5.16
CA HIS A 34 -22.02 5.63 5.52
C HIS A 34 -22.72 5.00 4.31
N SER A 35 -22.63 5.64 3.14
CA SER A 35 -23.16 5.17 1.87
C SER A 35 -22.24 5.55 0.69
N ALA A 36 -22.43 4.88 -0.45
CA ALA A 36 -21.71 5.19 -1.69
C ALA A 36 -22.00 6.62 -2.19
N GLU A 37 -23.22 7.11 -1.98
CA GLU A 37 -23.64 8.46 -2.35
C GLU A 37 -22.94 9.50 -1.46
N ASP A 38 -22.83 9.25 -0.15
CA ASP A 38 -22.07 10.11 0.76
C ASP A 38 -20.60 10.21 0.32
N ALA A 39 -19.96 9.07 0.04
CA ALA A 39 -18.57 9.02 -0.40
C ALA A 39 -18.36 9.78 -1.72
N SER A 40 -19.31 9.70 -2.65
CA SER A 40 -19.27 10.45 -3.91
C SER A 40 -19.47 11.95 -3.70
N SER A 41 -20.32 12.34 -2.75
CA SER A 41 -20.63 13.75 -2.45
C SER A 41 -19.48 14.51 -1.77
N MET A 42 -18.53 13.80 -1.15
CA MET A 42 -17.35 14.39 -0.50
C MET A 42 -16.33 15.01 -1.48
N GLY A 43 -16.48 14.73 -2.78
CA GLY A 43 -15.68 15.33 -3.84
C GLY A 43 -14.17 15.05 -3.70
N PHE A 44 -13.33 16.03 -4.06
CA PHE A 44 -11.87 15.90 -4.03
C PHE A 44 -11.29 15.61 -2.63
N SER A 45 -12.03 15.93 -1.56
CA SER A 45 -11.59 15.73 -0.17
C SER A 45 -11.97 14.36 0.41
N ALA A 46 -12.34 13.41 -0.45
CA ALA A 46 -12.62 12.03 -0.08
C ALA A 46 -11.31 11.23 0.06
N ILE A 47 -10.95 10.87 1.30
CA ILE A 47 -9.78 10.05 1.61
C ILE A 47 -10.23 8.61 1.89
N HIS A 48 -9.73 7.67 1.11
CA HIS A 48 -9.96 6.23 1.33
C HIS A 48 -9.08 5.72 2.47
N LEU A 49 -9.66 5.62 3.67
CA LEU A 49 -8.94 5.25 4.88
C LEU A 49 -8.43 3.80 4.85
N ASP A 50 -9.20 2.89 4.27
CA ASP A 50 -8.83 1.48 4.11
C ASP A 50 -7.57 1.32 3.26
N SER A 51 -7.57 1.96 2.09
CA SER A 51 -6.49 1.92 1.12
C SER A 51 -5.24 2.62 1.68
N MET A 52 -5.42 3.76 2.35
CA MET A 52 -4.34 4.47 3.04
C MET A 52 -3.72 3.62 4.14
N PHE A 53 -4.54 2.98 4.97
CA PHE A 53 -4.07 2.12 6.06
C PHE A 53 -3.22 0.97 5.52
N TRP A 54 -3.72 0.23 4.52
CA TRP A 54 -2.98 -0.88 3.93
C TRP A 54 -1.70 -0.43 3.23
N SER A 55 -1.74 0.70 2.53
CA SER A 55 -0.57 1.26 1.83
C SER A 55 0.55 1.61 2.83
N ILE A 56 0.22 2.32 3.91
CA ILE A 56 1.18 2.70 4.95
C ILE A 56 1.67 1.46 5.71
N ALA A 57 0.78 0.53 6.05
CA ALA A 57 1.13 -0.68 6.77
C ALA A 57 2.11 -1.54 5.95
N LEU A 58 1.88 -1.71 4.65
CA LEU A 58 2.78 -2.46 3.77
C LEU A 58 4.11 -1.74 3.58
N ALA A 59 4.11 -0.42 3.42
CA ALA A 59 5.35 0.36 3.33
C ALA A 59 6.19 0.25 4.62
N ALA A 60 5.55 0.33 5.79
CA ALA A 60 6.20 0.14 7.07
C ALA A 60 6.74 -1.29 7.25
N LEU A 61 5.97 -2.30 6.82
CA LEU A 61 6.36 -3.70 6.85
C LEU A 61 7.59 -3.95 5.96
N PHE A 62 7.56 -3.45 4.73
CA PHE A 62 8.67 -3.49 3.78
C PHE A 62 9.93 -2.86 4.37
N GLY A 63 9.83 -1.60 4.85
CA GLY A 63 10.93 -0.90 5.48
C GLY A 63 11.48 -1.63 6.70
N PHE A 64 10.61 -2.20 7.54
CA PHE A 64 11.00 -2.97 8.72
C PHE A 64 11.80 -4.22 8.35
N TYR A 65 11.36 -5.00 7.36
CA TYR A 65 12.08 -6.21 6.93
C TYR A 65 13.44 -5.88 6.30
N PHE A 66 13.50 -4.91 5.39
CA PHE A 66 14.76 -4.49 4.77
C PHE A 66 15.73 -3.89 5.80
N TYR A 67 15.23 -3.10 6.74
CA TYR A 67 16.04 -2.56 7.84
C TYR A 67 16.60 -3.67 8.75
N LYS A 68 15.78 -4.67 9.09
CA LYS A 68 16.22 -5.84 9.87
C LYS A 68 17.25 -6.69 9.11
N ALA A 69 17.07 -6.88 7.81
CA ALA A 69 18.02 -7.60 6.97
C ALA A 69 19.36 -6.86 6.86
N ALA A 70 19.32 -5.54 6.62
CA ALA A 70 20.51 -4.70 6.54
C ALA A 70 21.33 -4.69 7.84
N GLN A 71 20.68 -4.62 9.01
CA GLN A 71 21.37 -4.67 10.30
C GLN A 71 22.04 -6.02 10.59
N LYS A 72 21.49 -7.11 10.05
CA LYS A 72 22.00 -8.48 10.26
C LYS A 72 22.84 -8.97 9.08
N ALA A 73 23.13 -8.11 8.11
CA ALA A 73 23.93 -8.48 6.95
C ALA A 73 25.34 -8.82 7.38
N THR A 74 25.83 -9.99 6.97
CA THR A 74 27.19 -10.45 7.23
C THR A 74 27.90 -10.77 5.92
N ALA A 75 29.19 -10.46 5.81
CA ALA A 75 30.00 -10.77 4.63
C ALA A 75 30.39 -12.27 4.50
N GLY A 76 30.00 -13.09 5.49
CA GLY A 76 30.23 -14.54 5.49
C GLY A 76 29.14 -15.30 4.73
N VAL A 77 28.73 -16.45 5.25
CA VAL A 77 27.62 -17.21 4.66
C VAL A 77 26.29 -16.52 5.03
N PRO A 78 25.50 -16.05 4.05
CA PRO A 78 24.27 -15.33 4.32
C PRO A 78 23.22 -16.26 4.94
N SER A 79 22.46 -15.72 5.91
CA SER A 79 21.27 -16.40 6.42
C SER A 79 20.14 -16.38 5.38
N GLY A 80 19.13 -17.24 5.53
CA GLY A 80 18.04 -17.35 4.53
C GLY A 80 17.34 -16.02 4.19
N LEU A 81 17.09 -15.17 5.19
CA LEU A 81 16.48 -13.84 4.97
C LEU A 81 17.43 -12.87 4.26
N GLN A 82 18.72 -12.90 4.61
CA GLN A 82 19.74 -12.07 3.96
C GLN A 82 19.87 -12.44 2.49
N ASN A 83 19.98 -13.74 2.18
CA ASN A 83 20.07 -14.23 0.80
C ASN A 83 18.85 -13.82 -0.05
N PHE A 84 17.65 -13.87 0.53
CA PHE A 84 16.44 -13.42 -0.16
C PHE A 84 16.48 -11.92 -0.49
N VAL A 85 16.92 -11.09 0.46
CA VAL A 85 17.02 -9.63 0.24
C VAL A 85 18.12 -9.28 -0.76
N GLU A 86 19.27 -9.96 -0.70
CA GLU A 86 20.36 -9.80 -1.67
C GLU A 86 19.88 -10.14 -3.09
N MET A 87 19.14 -11.24 -3.27
CA MET A 87 18.56 -11.61 -4.55
C MET A 87 17.64 -10.52 -5.14
N ILE A 88 16.83 -9.86 -4.31
CA ILE A 88 15.97 -8.75 -4.76
C ILE A 88 16.83 -7.53 -5.16
N ILE A 89 17.83 -7.18 -4.35
CA ILE A 89 18.71 -6.04 -4.62
C ILE A 89 19.49 -6.24 -5.93
N ASP A 90 20.02 -7.44 -6.16
CA ASP A 90 20.75 -7.76 -7.39
C ASP A 90 19.83 -7.69 -8.62
N PHE A 91 18.62 -8.24 -8.51
CA PHE A 91 17.61 -8.13 -9.58
C PHE A 91 17.27 -6.67 -9.93
N VAL A 92 17.08 -5.82 -8.92
CA VAL A 92 16.82 -4.39 -9.13
C VAL A 92 18.03 -3.68 -9.75
N ASN A 93 19.24 -3.98 -9.28
CA ASN A 93 20.47 -3.40 -9.81
C ASN A 93 20.68 -3.76 -11.29
N ASP A 94 20.44 -5.01 -11.67
CA ASP A 94 20.55 -5.45 -13.07
C ASP A 94 19.49 -4.78 -13.95
N SER A 95 18.25 -4.67 -13.46
CA SER A 95 17.17 -3.97 -14.15
C SER A 95 17.48 -2.48 -14.38
N VAL A 96 18.04 -1.81 -13.36
CA VAL A 96 18.45 -0.40 -13.43
C VAL A 96 19.62 -0.22 -14.39
N ARG A 97 20.66 -1.06 -14.32
CA ARG A 97 21.82 -0.99 -15.22
C ARG A 97 21.46 -1.25 -16.68
N GLY A 98 20.48 -2.12 -16.94
CA GLY A 98 19.94 -2.36 -18.27
C GLY A 98 19.18 -1.14 -18.84
N SER A 99 18.59 -0.32 -17.97
CA SER A 99 17.70 0.79 -18.37
C SER A 99 18.36 2.18 -18.29
N PHE A 100 19.37 2.35 -17.42
CA PHE A 100 19.99 3.64 -17.12
C PHE A 100 21.51 3.48 -16.94
N SER A 101 22.28 4.27 -17.70
CA SER A 101 23.75 4.22 -17.72
C SER A 101 24.43 5.40 -17.00
N GLY A 102 23.66 6.36 -16.48
CA GLY A 102 24.17 7.48 -15.71
C GLY A 102 24.53 7.08 -14.28
N LYS A 103 25.49 7.78 -13.66
CA LYS A 103 25.78 7.59 -12.23
C LYS A 103 24.81 8.43 -11.39
N ASN A 104 23.81 7.79 -10.80
CA ASN A 104 22.89 8.43 -9.86
C ASN A 104 22.53 7.46 -8.73
N ASP A 105 22.96 7.80 -7.52
CA ASP A 105 22.81 6.96 -6.32
C ASP A 105 21.35 6.84 -5.85
N MET A 106 20.43 7.65 -6.38
CA MET A 106 18.99 7.60 -6.06
C MET A 106 18.18 6.64 -6.94
N VAL A 107 18.69 6.26 -8.12
CA VAL A 107 17.90 5.48 -9.08
C VAL A 107 17.66 4.06 -8.57
N ALA A 108 18.70 3.40 -8.06
CA ALA A 108 18.61 2.05 -7.49
C ALA A 108 17.67 1.97 -6.26
N PRO A 109 17.79 2.83 -5.23
CA PRO A 109 16.89 2.75 -4.07
C PRO A 109 15.44 3.14 -4.41
N LEU A 110 15.19 4.02 -5.38
CA LEU A 110 13.83 4.32 -5.82
C LEU A 110 13.22 3.14 -6.59
N ALA A 111 13.98 2.51 -7.48
CA ALA A 111 13.55 1.32 -8.21
C ALA A 111 13.28 0.13 -7.28
N LEU A 112 13.90 0.09 -6.10
CA LEU A 112 13.61 -0.93 -5.09
C LEU A 112 12.25 -0.72 -4.40
N THR A 113 11.73 0.52 -4.36
CA THR A 113 10.48 0.86 -3.65
C THR A 113 9.23 0.85 -4.52
N VAL A 114 9.37 0.74 -5.84
CA VAL A 114 8.29 0.80 -6.84
C VAL A 114 8.11 -0.56 -7.50
#